data_AF-A0A955XXX2-F1
#
_entry.id   AF-A0A955XXX2-F1
#
_cell.length_a   1.000
_cell.length_b   1.000
_cell.length_c   1.000
_cell.angle_alpha   90.00
_cell.angle_beta   90.00
_cell.angle_gamma   90.00
#
_symmetry.space_group_name_H-M   'P 1'
#
loop_
_entity.id
_entity.type
_entity.pdbx_description
1 polymer ?
#
loop_
_entity_poly.entity_id
_entity_poly.type
_entity_poly.pdbx_seq_one_letter_code
_entity_poly.pdbx_strand_id
1 'polypeptide(L)'
;MATTPKSWTSSAPLLLLGILIGLTGPADARRPKKDRDPQPEPAPVAPAPKPVTPPIALFDAPLPMTVGPMVPGLANTTAQACGACHFGTHGTWATSDHALGWRDTRFTEAVRLASTPACTQCHLPFLEQSPELVTYDADDVDKPLAGANPAFDASLRLEGVTCAACHVRDGKIVGPRPPELVGTSPHPLAWSEELTKSEGCATCHQLTWEGAKTPFYDTYGEWERSPYAKAGITCQDCHGGGGAGSTAPFDHGMPRETGRAVSVLLDLPSLTIVRGDETPVALGITLQNTGAGHAFPTGSPFTGIRVRARIVGPPDRKGVPYEAVVLEHDLGRTLTDGPPWDVTADTRIPAGGQIELTADLSVPYGAPEGDWALQVDLLQTAAGVPVDAPPSLSRELPLSVE
;
A
#
# COMPACT_ATOMS: atom_id res chain seq x y z
N MET A 1 1.51 -51.17 -33.02
CA MET A 1 0.57 -50.04 -32.84
C MET A 1 1.39 -48.77 -32.63
N ALA A 2 0.99 -47.67 -33.28
CA ALA A 2 1.51 -46.29 -33.21
C ALA A 2 2.96 -46.08 -33.70
N THR A 3 3.21 -45.77 -34.98
CA THR A 3 3.18 -44.45 -35.66
C THR A 3 4.20 -43.43 -35.15
N THR A 4 5.29 -43.31 -35.91
CA THR A 4 6.28 -42.22 -35.91
C THR A 4 5.68 -40.91 -36.45
N PRO A 5 6.03 -39.73 -35.91
CA PRO A 5 5.62 -38.47 -36.50
C PRO A 5 6.57 -38.04 -37.62
N LYS A 6 5.97 -37.66 -38.75
CA LYS A 6 6.60 -37.06 -39.93
C LYS A 6 7.08 -35.63 -39.63
N SER A 7 8.33 -35.36 -40.01
CA SER A 7 8.85 -34.01 -40.20
C SER A 7 8.16 -33.33 -41.39
N TRP A 8 7.74 -32.08 -41.20
CA TRP A 8 7.34 -31.19 -42.28
C TRP A 8 8.19 -29.92 -42.18
N THR A 9 9.07 -29.78 -43.16
CA THR A 9 9.77 -28.55 -43.50
C THR A 9 8.83 -27.68 -44.32
N SER A 10 8.62 -26.43 -43.90
CA SER A 10 8.06 -25.41 -44.79
C SER A 10 8.79 -24.09 -44.58
N SER A 11 9.68 -23.81 -45.52
CA SER A 11 10.31 -22.50 -45.74
C SER A 11 9.22 -21.48 -46.13
N ALA A 12 9.14 -20.37 -45.41
CA ALA A 12 8.39 -19.19 -45.81
C ALA A 12 9.37 -18.02 -46.04
N PRO A 13 9.25 -17.26 -47.14
CA PRO A 13 10.18 -16.18 -47.44
C PRO A 13 9.87 -14.90 -46.66
N LEU A 14 10.91 -14.26 -46.13
CA LEU A 14 10.91 -12.92 -45.57
C LEU A 14 10.68 -11.89 -46.68
N LEU A 15 9.58 -11.16 -46.62
CA LEU A 15 9.33 -9.96 -47.43
C LEU A 15 9.73 -8.72 -46.60
N LEU A 16 10.92 -8.19 -46.92
CA LEU A 16 11.36 -6.85 -46.51
C LEU A 16 10.51 -5.80 -47.22
N LEU A 17 9.69 -5.07 -46.47
CA LEU A 17 9.02 -3.88 -46.98
C LEU A 17 9.87 -2.64 -46.66
N GLY A 18 10.65 -2.19 -47.66
CA GLY A 18 11.33 -0.91 -47.62
C GLY A 18 10.33 0.24 -47.76
N ILE A 19 10.34 1.17 -46.83
CA ILE A 19 9.55 2.41 -46.89
C ILE A 19 10.30 3.40 -47.80
N LEU A 20 9.79 3.57 -49.02
CA LEU A 20 10.17 4.66 -49.92
C LEU A 20 9.28 5.88 -49.62
N ILE A 21 9.90 6.96 -49.15
CA ILE A 21 9.25 8.27 -48.99
C ILE A 21 9.11 8.90 -50.37
N GLY A 22 7.89 8.87 -50.92
CA GLY A 22 7.51 9.58 -52.14
C GLY A 22 6.77 10.89 -51.82
N LEU A 23 7.45 12.02 -51.99
CA LEU A 23 6.87 13.36 -52.00
C LEU A 23 5.98 13.53 -53.24
N THR A 24 4.65 13.62 -53.06
CA THR A 24 3.75 14.22 -54.06
C THR A 24 2.69 15.07 -53.36
N GLY A 25 2.55 16.33 -53.80
CA GLY A 25 1.61 17.32 -53.25
C GLY A 25 0.14 17.02 -53.62
N PRO A 26 -0.83 17.71 -53.00
CA PRO A 26 -2.22 17.33 -53.08
C PRO A 26 -2.82 17.76 -54.42
N ALA A 27 -3.41 16.80 -55.15
CA ALA A 27 -4.32 17.07 -56.25
C ALA A 27 -5.74 17.30 -55.69
N ASP A 28 -6.33 18.41 -56.09
CA ASP A 28 -7.60 18.97 -55.64
C ASP A 28 -8.77 18.12 -56.18
N ALA A 29 -9.31 17.21 -55.37
CA ALA A 29 -10.49 16.41 -55.69
C ALA A 29 -11.67 16.83 -54.81
N ARG A 30 -12.40 17.87 -55.23
CA ARG A 30 -13.65 18.29 -54.58
C ARG A 30 -14.74 17.23 -54.80
N ARG A 31 -15.05 16.46 -53.76
CA ARG A 31 -16.32 15.71 -53.65
C ARG A 31 -17.47 16.68 -53.35
N PRO A 32 -18.66 16.51 -53.96
CA PRO A 32 -19.81 17.32 -53.62
C PRO A 32 -20.26 17.01 -52.18
N LYS A 33 -20.38 18.07 -51.37
CA LYS A 33 -20.93 18.00 -50.01
C LYS A 33 -22.41 17.62 -50.13
N LYS A 34 -22.77 16.46 -49.61
CA LYS A 34 -24.16 16.12 -49.36
C LYS A 34 -24.55 16.88 -48.10
N ASP A 35 -25.43 17.87 -48.23
CA ASP A 35 -26.02 18.57 -47.08
C ASP A 35 -26.70 17.52 -46.20
N ARG A 36 -26.04 17.16 -45.10
CA ARG A 36 -26.66 16.45 -44.00
C ARG A 36 -27.25 17.54 -43.13
N ASP A 37 -28.57 17.53 -43.00
CA ASP A 37 -29.24 18.37 -42.01
C ASP A 37 -28.54 18.20 -40.66
N PRO A 38 -28.23 19.31 -39.95
CA PRO A 38 -27.67 19.24 -38.61
C PRO A 38 -28.57 18.35 -37.75
N GLN A 39 -28.01 17.29 -37.18
CA GLN A 39 -28.73 16.55 -36.15
C GLN A 39 -29.03 17.52 -35.01
N PRO A 40 -30.28 17.59 -34.51
CA PRO A 40 -30.61 18.45 -33.39
C PRO A 40 -29.69 18.10 -32.22
N GLU A 41 -29.09 19.13 -31.64
CA GLU A 41 -28.25 19.01 -30.46
C GLU A 41 -29.04 18.26 -29.37
N PRO A 42 -28.47 17.21 -28.74
CA PRO A 42 -29.17 16.48 -27.70
C PRO A 42 -29.58 17.47 -26.63
N ALA A 43 -30.86 17.45 -26.26
CA ALA A 43 -31.40 18.35 -25.25
C ALA A 43 -30.53 18.28 -23.99
N PRO A 44 -30.21 19.43 -23.35
CA PRO A 44 -29.43 19.43 -22.12
C PRO A 44 -30.11 18.50 -21.11
N VAL A 45 -29.39 17.47 -20.70
CA VAL A 45 -29.83 16.58 -19.63
C VAL A 45 -30.05 17.46 -18.41
N ALA A 46 -31.28 17.48 -17.90
CA ALA A 46 -31.60 18.24 -16.70
C ALA A 46 -30.58 17.87 -15.61
N PRO A 47 -29.99 18.85 -14.89
CA PRO A 47 -29.03 18.55 -13.83
C PRO A 47 -29.70 17.59 -12.84
N ALA A 48 -28.98 16.53 -12.47
CA ALA A 48 -29.46 15.58 -11.47
C ALA A 48 -29.93 16.37 -10.24
N PRO A 49 -31.08 16.00 -9.64
CA PRO A 49 -31.57 16.68 -8.46
C PRO A 49 -30.48 16.68 -7.39
N LYS A 50 -30.21 17.86 -6.81
CA LYS A 50 -29.24 17.97 -5.72
C LYS A 50 -29.69 17.07 -4.57
N PRO A 51 -28.78 16.31 -3.93
CA PRO A 51 -29.10 15.52 -2.76
C PRO A 51 -29.78 16.39 -1.71
N VAL A 52 -30.86 15.89 -1.13
CA VAL A 52 -31.63 16.64 -0.11
C VAL A 52 -30.99 16.42 1.26
N THR A 53 -30.43 15.24 1.50
CA THR A 53 -29.67 14.93 2.71
C THR A 53 -28.28 15.57 2.66
N PRO A 54 -27.91 16.46 3.59
CA PRO A 54 -26.56 17.01 3.67
C PRO A 54 -25.54 15.95 4.14
N PRO A 55 -24.26 16.05 3.74
CA PRO A 55 -23.22 15.15 4.23
C PRO A 55 -22.92 15.43 5.71
N ILE A 56 -22.47 14.39 6.42
CA ILE A 56 -21.95 14.49 7.78
C ILE A 56 -20.41 14.46 7.79
N ALA A 57 -19.80 15.03 8.83
CA ALA A 57 -18.39 14.82 9.12
C ALA A 57 -18.19 13.38 9.61
N LEU A 58 -17.10 12.72 9.22
CA LEU A 58 -16.81 11.35 9.67
C LEU A 58 -15.97 11.33 10.94
N PHE A 59 -15.09 12.31 11.14
CA PHE A 59 -14.21 12.38 12.31
C PHE A 59 -14.25 13.77 12.95
N ASP A 60 -15.40 14.15 13.51
CA ASP A 60 -15.61 15.41 14.24
C ASP A 60 -15.22 15.34 15.73
N ALA A 61 -14.95 14.13 16.24
CA ALA A 61 -14.46 13.86 17.58
C ALA A 61 -13.03 13.28 17.56
N PRO A 62 -12.20 13.58 18.58
CA PRO A 62 -10.87 12.98 18.69
C PRO A 62 -10.94 11.49 18.96
N LEU A 63 -9.87 10.77 18.59
CA LEU A 63 -9.68 9.37 18.93
C LEU A 63 -9.18 9.22 20.38
N PRO A 64 -9.53 8.12 21.08
CA PRO A 64 -10.51 7.11 20.67
C PRO A 64 -11.95 7.63 20.76
N MET A 65 -12.80 7.19 19.84
CA MET A 65 -14.23 7.51 19.83
C MET A 65 -15.06 6.43 20.54
N THR A 66 -16.37 6.62 20.66
CA THR A 66 -17.30 5.57 21.07
C THR A 66 -18.03 5.02 19.84
N VAL A 67 -18.49 3.77 19.90
CA VAL A 67 -19.30 3.19 18.81
C VAL A 67 -20.63 3.94 18.67
N GLY A 68 -21.11 4.52 19.76
CA GLY A 68 -22.37 5.25 19.82
C GLY A 68 -23.59 4.32 19.93
N PRO A 69 -24.80 4.83 19.65
CA PRO A 69 -26.01 4.04 19.79
C PRO A 69 -26.08 2.93 18.74
N MET A 70 -26.74 1.85 19.14
CA MET A 70 -26.99 0.70 18.28
C MET A 70 -27.71 1.10 16.98
N VAL A 71 -27.22 0.59 15.84
CA VAL A 71 -27.84 0.83 14.53
C VAL A 71 -29.16 0.04 14.44
N PRO A 72 -30.32 0.71 14.24
CA PRO A 72 -31.58 0.03 14.06
C PRO A 72 -31.54 -0.98 12.91
N GLY A 73 -32.04 -2.19 13.15
CA GLY A 73 -32.02 -3.28 12.18
C GLY A 73 -30.78 -4.18 12.25
N LEU A 74 -29.76 -3.82 13.03
CA LEU A 74 -28.60 -4.69 13.29
C LEU A 74 -28.68 -5.33 14.69
N ALA A 75 -28.10 -6.53 14.82
CA ALA A 75 -28.02 -7.28 16.08
C ALA A 75 -26.78 -6.93 16.93
N ASN A 76 -25.73 -6.40 16.30
CA ASN A 76 -24.58 -5.72 16.90
C ASN A 76 -23.81 -4.98 15.79
N THR A 77 -22.77 -4.21 16.15
CA THR A 77 -21.94 -3.42 15.24
C THR A 77 -20.59 -4.07 14.92
N THR A 78 -20.42 -5.35 15.22
CA THR A 78 -19.21 -6.11 14.86
C THR A 78 -19.12 -6.25 13.33
N ALA A 79 -17.90 -6.31 12.80
CA ALA A 79 -17.67 -6.61 11.40
C ALA A 79 -18.31 -7.94 11.00
N GLN A 80 -18.31 -8.93 11.90
CA GLN A 80 -18.96 -10.23 11.66
C GLN A 80 -20.48 -10.08 11.40
N ALA A 81 -21.18 -9.18 12.10
CA ALA A 81 -22.58 -8.91 11.82
C ALA A 81 -22.78 -8.24 10.45
N CYS A 82 -21.89 -7.33 10.06
CA CYS A 82 -21.89 -6.75 8.71
C CYS A 82 -21.68 -7.84 7.65
N GLY A 83 -20.78 -8.80 7.91
CA GLY A 83 -20.45 -9.91 7.02
C GLY A 83 -21.61 -10.85 6.68
N ALA A 84 -22.69 -10.85 7.48
CA ALA A 84 -23.88 -11.64 7.19
C ALA A 84 -24.59 -11.20 5.89
N CYS A 85 -24.54 -9.91 5.55
CA CYS A 85 -25.07 -9.36 4.30
C CYS A 85 -23.97 -8.89 3.33
N HIS A 86 -22.83 -8.45 3.86
CA HIS A 86 -21.69 -7.90 3.09
C HIS A 86 -20.48 -8.84 3.09
N PHE A 87 -20.71 -10.15 2.86
CA PHE A 87 -19.69 -11.19 2.99
C PHE A 87 -18.42 -10.94 2.14
N GLY A 88 -18.56 -10.37 0.93
CA GLY A 88 -17.43 -10.05 0.07
C GLY A 88 -16.54 -8.95 0.66
N THR A 89 -17.14 -7.83 1.04
CA THR A 89 -16.46 -6.70 1.70
C THR A 89 -15.83 -7.12 3.03
N HIS A 90 -16.56 -7.89 3.83
CA HIS A 90 -16.03 -8.44 5.08
C HIS A 90 -14.84 -9.38 4.82
N GLY A 91 -14.92 -10.24 3.81
CA GLY A 91 -13.85 -11.15 3.43
C GLY A 91 -12.56 -10.42 3.08
N THR A 92 -12.63 -9.33 2.32
CA THR A 92 -11.45 -8.51 1.99
C THR A 92 -10.90 -7.77 3.21
N TRP A 93 -11.77 -7.19 4.04
CA TRP A 93 -11.36 -6.49 5.26
C TRP A 93 -10.69 -7.43 6.27
N ALA A 94 -11.20 -8.65 6.44
CA ALA A 94 -10.72 -9.58 7.46
C ALA A 94 -9.24 -9.99 7.27
N THR A 95 -8.71 -9.84 6.06
CA THR A 95 -7.30 -10.09 5.73
C THR A 95 -6.44 -8.81 5.65
N SER A 96 -7.03 -7.64 5.92
CA SER A 96 -6.37 -6.35 5.80
C SER A 96 -5.48 -6.01 7.01
N ASP A 97 -4.54 -5.07 6.81
CA ASP A 97 -3.79 -4.45 7.89
C ASP A 97 -4.71 -3.65 8.84
N HIS A 98 -5.92 -3.25 8.45
CA HIS A 98 -6.89 -2.62 9.36
C HIS A 98 -7.47 -3.60 10.39
N ALA A 99 -7.82 -4.82 9.96
CA ALA A 99 -8.31 -5.86 10.87
C ALA A 99 -7.20 -6.46 11.76
N LEU A 100 -5.97 -6.45 11.27
CA LEU A 100 -4.84 -7.17 11.87
C LEU A 100 -3.78 -6.25 12.49
N GLY A 101 -3.77 -4.96 12.18
CA GLY A 101 -2.65 -4.06 12.43
C GLY A 101 -2.29 -3.85 13.90
N TRP A 102 -3.20 -4.11 14.83
CA TRP A 102 -2.92 -4.07 16.27
C TRP A 102 -2.23 -5.34 16.81
N ARG A 103 -2.15 -6.41 15.99
CA ARG A 103 -1.50 -7.69 16.30
C ARG A 103 -0.26 -7.96 15.45
N ASP A 104 0.03 -7.09 14.48
CA ASP A 104 1.19 -7.19 13.60
C ASP A 104 2.49 -7.01 14.39
N THR A 105 3.52 -7.80 14.07
CA THR A 105 4.82 -7.75 14.76
C THR A 105 5.47 -6.37 14.70
N ARG A 106 5.32 -5.64 13.58
CA ARG A 106 5.84 -4.26 13.45
C ARG A 106 5.15 -3.33 14.44
N PHE A 107 3.84 -3.50 14.65
CA PHE A 107 3.11 -2.74 15.65
C PHE A 107 3.54 -3.12 17.07
N THR A 108 3.62 -4.40 17.40
CA THR A 108 4.01 -4.81 18.76
C THR A 108 5.43 -4.36 19.11
N GLU A 109 6.36 -4.42 18.16
CA GLU A 109 7.71 -3.88 18.34
C GLU A 109 7.72 -2.35 18.44
N ALA A 110 6.95 -1.65 17.61
CA ALA A 110 6.81 -0.20 17.70
C ALA A 110 6.24 0.23 19.06
N VAL A 111 5.22 -0.46 19.58
CA VAL A 111 4.65 -0.21 20.92
C VAL A 111 5.69 -0.50 22.01
N ARG A 112 6.45 -1.59 21.90
CA ARG A 112 7.50 -1.93 22.87
C ARG A 112 8.58 -0.85 22.93
N LEU A 113 8.99 -0.30 21.78
CA LEU A 113 10.00 0.75 21.69
C LEU A 113 9.46 2.11 22.14
N ALA A 114 8.24 2.44 21.72
CA ALA A 114 7.62 3.71 22.06
C ALA A 114 7.11 3.78 23.50
N SER A 115 6.77 2.63 24.11
CA SER A 115 6.26 2.54 25.48
C SER A 115 5.11 3.52 25.78
N THR A 116 4.22 3.75 24.80
CA THR A 116 3.12 4.72 24.91
C THR A 116 1.77 4.08 24.57
N PRO A 117 0.69 4.41 25.31
CA PRO A 117 -0.66 3.98 24.97
C PRO A 117 -1.23 4.72 23.76
N ALA A 118 -0.59 5.81 23.29
CA ALA A 118 -1.09 6.62 22.17
C ALA A 118 -1.31 5.81 20.88
N CYS A 119 -0.55 4.72 20.70
CA CYS A 119 -0.68 3.84 19.54
C CYS A 119 -2.08 3.21 19.39
N THR A 120 -2.82 3.05 20.49
CA THR A 120 -4.16 2.43 20.46
C THR A 120 -5.20 3.36 19.86
N GLN A 121 -4.99 4.69 19.85
CA GLN A 121 -5.96 5.64 19.31
C GLN A 121 -6.31 5.36 17.85
N CYS A 122 -5.32 4.98 17.03
CA CYS A 122 -5.52 4.65 15.62
C CYS A 122 -5.73 3.14 15.39
N HIS A 123 -5.04 2.28 16.15
CA HIS A 123 -5.07 0.83 15.94
C HIS A 123 -6.25 0.12 16.64
N LEU A 124 -6.85 0.77 17.63
CA LEU A 124 -8.03 0.34 18.39
C LEU A 124 -8.92 1.59 18.64
N PRO A 125 -9.56 2.13 17.59
CA PRO A 125 -10.12 3.48 17.59
C PRO A 125 -11.33 3.68 18.50
N PHE A 126 -11.83 2.64 19.16
CA PHE A 126 -12.95 2.72 20.10
C PHE A 126 -12.53 2.59 21.56
N LEU A 127 -13.11 3.41 22.44
CA LEU A 127 -12.94 3.30 23.90
C LEU A 127 -13.30 1.88 24.39
N GLU A 128 -14.34 1.29 23.82
CA GLU A 128 -14.84 -0.06 24.10
C GLU A 128 -13.82 -1.16 23.76
N GLN A 129 -12.74 -0.86 23.03
CA GLN A 129 -11.66 -1.83 22.75
C GLN A 129 -10.57 -1.86 23.82
N SER A 130 -10.58 -0.90 24.77
CA SER A 130 -9.62 -0.86 25.87
C SER A 130 -10.18 -1.53 27.12
N PRO A 131 -9.46 -2.51 27.73
CA PRO A 131 -9.90 -3.14 28.98
C PRO A 131 -9.78 -2.20 30.20
N GLU A 132 -8.94 -1.17 30.07
CA GLU A 132 -8.68 -0.18 31.11
C GLU A 132 -8.83 1.23 30.54
N LEU A 133 -9.35 2.14 31.34
CA LEU A 133 -9.37 3.56 31.06
C LEU A 133 -8.30 4.25 31.89
N VAL A 134 -7.52 5.10 31.24
CA VAL A 134 -6.66 6.06 31.93
C VAL A 134 -7.47 7.34 32.11
N THR A 135 -7.72 7.68 33.37
CA THR A 135 -8.37 8.92 33.77
C THR A 135 -7.36 9.77 34.55
N TYR A 136 -7.59 11.08 34.61
CA TYR A 136 -6.77 11.98 35.40
C TYR A 136 -7.61 12.54 36.54
N ASP A 137 -7.05 12.59 37.74
CA ASP A 137 -7.68 13.30 38.83
C ASP A 137 -7.66 14.81 38.50
N ALA A 138 -8.79 15.49 38.68
CA ALA A 138 -8.87 16.93 38.46
C ALA A 138 -7.97 17.70 39.44
N ASP A 139 -7.70 17.13 40.62
CA ASP A 139 -6.86 17.71 41.66
C ASP A 139 -5.38 17.29 41.57
N ASP A 140 -5.06 16.26 40.77
CA ASP A 140 -3.69 15.74 40.57
C ASP A 140 -3.53 15.17 39.14
N VAL A 141 -3.44 16.08 38.17
CA VAL A 141 -3.32 15.75 36.73
C VAL A 141 -2.01 15.04 36.36
N ASP A 142 -1.02 15.03 37.26
CA ASP A 142 0.24 14.33 37.07
C ASP A 142 0.14 12.83 37.40
N LYS A 143 -1.01 12.39 37.96
CA LYS A 143 -1.21 11.02 38.42
C LYS A 143 -2.35 10.32 37.67
N PRO A 144 -2.02 9.54 36.61
CA PRO A 144 -3.04 8.79 35.89
C PRO A 144 -3.66 7.70 36.79
N LEU A 145 -4.99 7.70 36.86
CA LEU A 145 -5.80 6.66 37.48
C LEU A 145 -6.20 5.66 36.40
N ALA A 146 -5.62 4.46 36.45
CA ALA A 146 -6.03 3.33 35.63
C ALA A 146 -7.18 2.58 36.34
N GLY A 147 -8.30 2.40 35.64
CA GLY A 147 -9.45 1.65 36.13
C GLY A 147 -10.02 0.73 35.07
N ALA A 148 -10.70 -0.35 35.48
CA ALA A 148 -11.37 -1.26 34.55
C ALA A 148 -12.42 -0.50 33.71
N ASN A 149 -12.48 -0.81 32.42
CA ASN A 149 -13.47 -0.25 31.52
C ASN A 149 -14.76 -1.11 31.53
N PRO A 150 -15.88 -0.64 32.10
CA PRO A 150 -17.12 -1.41 32.11
C PRO A 150 -17.74 -1.55 30.72
N ALA A 151 -17.35 -0.72 29.75
CA ALA A 151 -17.79 -0.79 28.36
C ALA A 151 -16.88 -1.67 27.48
N PHE A 152 -15.89 -2.37 28.07
CA PHE A 152 -14.98 -3.19 27.30
C PHE A 152 -15.70 -4.33 26.56
N ASP A 153 -15.48 -4.41 25.26
CA ASP A 153 -15.93 -5.50 24.39
C ASP A 153 -14.73 -6.19 23.74
N ALA A 154 -14.46 -7.42 24.20
CA ALA A 154 -13.39 -8.24 23.67
C ALA A 154 -13.58 -8.59 22.19
N SER A 155 -14.83 -8.70 21.71
CA SER A 155 -15.14 -8.97 20.31
C SER A 155 -14.73 -7.79 19.44
N LEU A 156 -15.08 -6.57 19.87
CA LEU A 156 -14.70 -5.36 19.15
C LEU A 156 -13.18 -5.16 19.12
N ARG A 157 -12.47 -5.50 20.21
CA ARG A 157 -10.99 -5.43 20.24
C ARG A 157 -10.34 -6.36 19.21
N LEU A 158 -10.89 -7.57 19.01
CA LEU A 158 -10.35 -8.53 18.04
C LEU A 158 -10.36 -7.99 16.60
N GLU A 159 -11.27 -7.09 16.30
CA GLU A 159 -11.49 -6.54 14.96
C GLU A 159 -10.57 -5.36 14.59
N GLY A 160 -9.77 -4.82 15.52
CA GLY A 160 -8.88 -3.70 15.20
C GLY A 160 -9.65 -2.47 14.68
N VAL A 161 -9.26 -1.96 13.51
CA VAL A 161 -10.05 -0.95 12.79
C VAL A 161 -11.21 -1.65 12.06
N THR A 162 -12.32 -1.83 12.77
CA THR A 162 -13.52 -2.52 12.28
C THR A 162 -14.35 -1.69 11.29
N CYS A 163 -15.36 -2.30 10.65
CA CYS A 163 -16.31 -1.61 9.77
C CYS A 163 -16.95 -0.38 10.46
N ALA A 164 -17.29 -0.51 11.74
CA ALA A 164 -17.90 0.58 12.50
C ALA A 164 -17.00 1.82 12.62
N ALA A 165 -15.67 1.66 12.58
CA ALA A 165 -14.74 2.77 12.68
C ALA A 165 -14.94 3.78 11.55
N CYS A 166 -15.23 3.30 10.34
CA CYS A 166 -15.43 4.14 9.15
C CYS A 166 -16.90 4.32 8.76
N HIS A 167 -17.79 3.39 9.14
CA HIS A 167 -19.15 3.33 8.59
C HIS A 167 -20.26 3.48 9.61
N VAL A 168 -20.00 3.67 10.91
CA VAL A 168 -21.08 3.82 11.91
C VAL A 168 -20.98 5.17 12.59
N ARG A 169 -22.01 6.00 12.47
CA ARG A 169 -22.14 7.28 13.20
C ARG A 169 -23.59 7.47 13.64
N ASP A 170 -23.80 7.81 14.91
CA ASP A 170 -25.11 8.12 15.49
C ASP A 170 -26.22 7.12 15.12
N GLY A 171 -25.91 5.82 15.20
CA GLY A 171 -26.86 4.75 14.90
C GLY A 171 -27.22 4.63 13.42
N LYS A 172 -26.41 5.19 12.51
CA LYS A 172 -26.58 5.11 11.05
C LYS A 172 -25.35 4.53 10.38
N ILE A 173 -25.57 3.88 9.23
CA ILE A 173 -24.49 3.44 8.35
C ILE A 173 -24.11 4.56 7.37
N VAL A 174 -22.86 5.00 7.42
CA VAL A 174 -22.32 6.09 6.61
C VAL A 174 -21.71 5.54 5.32
N GLY A 175 -22.23 5.97 4.18
CA GLY A 175 -21.69 5.65 2.85
C GLY A 175 -21.03 6.84 2.16
N PRO A 176 -20.34 6.61 1.02
CA PRO A 176 -19.72 7.68 0.24
C PRO A 176 -20.71 8.46 -0.64
N ARG A 177 -21.99 8.06 -0.65
CA ARG A 177 -23.02 8.63 -1.53
C ARG A 177 -24.30 8.92 -0.75
N PRO A 178 -25.05 9.96 -1.15
CA PRO A 178 -26.34 10.27 -0.57
C PRO A 178 -27.28 9.06 -0.50
N PRO A 179 -28.03 8.88 0.61
CA PRO A 179 -28.98 7.78 0.78
C PRO A 179 -30.00 7.64 -0.35
N GLU A 180 -30.41 8.75 -0.98
CA GLU A 180 -31.37 8.76 -2.09
C GLU A 180 -30.83 8.07 -3.35
N LEU A 181 -29.50 7.92 -3.45
CA LEU A 181 -28.82 7.19 -4.53
C LEU A 181 -28.53 5.72 -4.15
N VAL A 182 -28.90 5.33 -2.94
CA VAL A 182 -28.80 3.97 -2.43
C VAL A 182 -30.23 3.43 -2.40
N GLY A 183 -30.44 2.22 -2.94
CA GLY A 183 -31.78 1.61 -2.95
C GLY A 183 -32.30 1.32 -1.54
N THR A 184 -33.27 0.41 -1.45
CA THR A 184 -33.80 -0.03 -0.15
C THR A 184 -32.71 -0.56 0.76
N SER A 185 -32.68 -0.10 2.02
CA SER A 185 -31.72 -0.51 3.03
C SER A 185 -32.43 -1.00 4.30
N PRO A 186 -31.95 -2.10 4.94
CA PRO A 186 -32.54 -2.62 6.17
C PRO A 186 -32.13 -1.84 7.43
N HIS A 187 -31.21 -0.90 7.29
CA HIS A 187 -30.69 -0.05 8.36
C HIS A 187 -30.62 1.41 7.88
N PRO A 188 -30.73 2.39 8.80
CA PRO A 188 -30.70 3.80 8.41
C PRO A 188 -29.35 4.20 7.82
N LEU A 189 -29.40 5.06 6.81
CA LEU A 189 -28.23 5.53 6.08
C LEU A 189 -27.93 6.99 6.35
N ALA A 190 -26.65 7.33 6.34
CA ALA A 190 -26.11 8.66 6.23
C ALA A 190 -24.99 8.64 5.17
N TRP A 191 -24.42 9.81 4.85
CA TRP A 191 -23.31 9.87 3.92
C TRP A 191 -22.31 10.94 4.31
N SER A 192 -21.05 10.72 3.91
CA SER A 192 -19.95 11.66 4.14
C SER A 192 -19.09 11.75 2.89
N GLU A 193 -18.73 12.98 2.52
CA GLU A 193 -17.75 13.22 1.45
C GLU A 193 -16.36 12.72 1.84
N GLU A 194 -16.04 12.65 3.14
CA GLU A 194 -14.72 12.23 3.63
C GLU A 194 -14.37 10.79 3.23
N LEU A 195 -15.37 9.92 3.04
CA LEU A 195 -15.17 8.56 2.52
C LEU A 195 -14.66 8.53 1.07
N THR A 196 -14.74 9.66 0.35
CA THR A 196 -14.25 9.81 -1.04
C THR A 196 -12.99 10.66 -1.14
N LYS A 197 -12.45 11.15 -0.02
CA LYS A 197 -11.35 12.11 0.04
C LYS A 197 -10.20 11.58 0.90
N SER A 198 -8.97 11.95 0.58
CA SER A 198 -7.78 11.45 1.29
C SER A 198 -7.69 11.98 2.72
N GLU A 199 -8.32 13.12 2.97
CA GLU A 199 -8.48 13.77 4.25
C GLU A 199 -9.16 12.85 5.28
N GLY A 200 -10.09 11.98 4.85
CA GLY A 200 -10.68 10.98 5.74
C GLY A 200 -9.67 9.96 6.27
N CYS A 201 -8.57 9.71 5.53
CA CYS A 201 -7.49 8.84 5.97
C CYS A 201 -6.54 9.56 6.95
N ALA A 202 -6.46 10.89 6.89
CA ALA A 202 -5.52 11.70 7.66
C ALA A 202 -5.72 11.56 9.17
N THR A 203 -6.95 11.28 9.63
CA THR A 203 -7.27 11.05 11.05
C THR A 203 -6.36 10.00 11.70
N CYS A 204 -5.97 8.96 10.95
CA CYS A 204 -5.06 7.91 11.43
C CYS A 204 -3.67 7.98 10.76
N HIS A 205 -3.59 8.46 9.52
CA HIS A 205 -2.37 8.48 8.71
C HIS A 205 -1.60 9.81 8.75
N GLN A 206 -2.03 10.75 9.59
CA GLN A 206 -1.32 11.95 9.98
C GLN A 206 -1.34 12.09 11.50
N LEU A 207 -0.18 11.98 12.15
CA LEU A 207 -0.06 12.14 13.59
C LEU A 207 1.20 12.91 13.90
N THR A 208 1.05 13.98 14.68
CA THR A 208 2.16 14.77 15.20
C THR A 208 1.96 14.99 16.69
N TRP A 209 3.05 15.10 17.44
CA TRP A 209 2.99 15.43 18.86
C TRP A 209 3.51 16.82 19.12
N GLU A 210 3.09 17.38 20.25
CA GLU A 210 3.60 18.66 20.71
C GLU A 210 5.13 18.58 20.88
N GLY A 211 5.85 19.56 20.33
CA GLY A 211 7.31 19.64 20.39
C GLY A 211 8.06 18.76 19.38
N ALA A 212 7.38 17.90 18.61
CA ALA A 212 8.02 17.13 17.54
C ALA A 212 8.47 18.03 16.38
N LYS A 213 9.70 17.85 15.89
CA LYS A 213 10.18 18.61 14.72
C LYS A 213 9.57 18.16 13.40
N THR A 214 9.16 16.89 13.34
CA THR A 214 8.54 16.24 12.19
C THR A 214 7.34 15.43 12.66
N PRO A 215 6.29 15.25 11.84
CA PRO A 215 5.19 14.39 12.21
C PRO A 215 5.65 12.94 12.45
N PHE A 216 5.06 12.30 13.45
CA PHE A 216 5.34 10.91 13.81
C PHE A 216 4.81 9.96 12.70
N TYR A 217 3.55 10.15 12.29
CA TYR A 217 3.02 9.62 11.02
C TYR A 217 2.79 10.78 10.06
N ASP A 218 3.33 10.68 8.85
CA ASP A 218 3.25 11.73 7.84
C ASP A 218 2.80 11.21 6.48
N THR A 219 2.11 10.06 6.43
CA THR A 219 1.71 9.44 5.15
C THR A 219 0.79 10.36 4.35
N TYR A 220 -0.19 10.97 5.02
CA TYR A 220 -1.07 11.96 4.37
C TYR A 220 -0.28 13.19 3.92
N GLY A 221 0.57 13.77 4.78
CA GLY A 221 1.38 14.93 4.42
C GLY A 221 2.36 14.66 3.28
N GLU A 222 3.00 13.49 3.27
CA GLU A 222 3.85 13.01 2.16
C GLU A 222 3.05 12.95 0.85
N TRP A 223 1.81 12.43 0.91
CA TRP A 223 0.90 12.42 -0.23
C TRP A 223 0.49 13.81 -0.69
N GLU A 224 0.07 14.67 0.24
CA GLU A 224 -0.40 16.03 -0.04
C GLU A 224 0.66 16.86 -0.77
N ARG A 225 1.94 16.66 -0.42
CA ARG A 225 3.07 17.36 -1.06
C ARG A 225 3.48 16.75 -2.41
N SER A 226 2.96 15.59 -2.78
CA SER A 226 3.37 14.83 -3.96
C SER A 226 2.73 15.32 -5.27
N PRO A 227 3.25 14.89 -6.43
CA PRO A 227 2.56 15.06 -7.72
C PRO A 227 1.19 14.38 -7.80
N TYR A 228 0.92 13.36 -6.98
CA TYR A 228 -0.33 12.58 -7.03
C TYR A 228 -1.49 13.36 -6.45
N ALA A 229 -1.29 14.02 -5.30
CA ALA A 229 -2.29 14.94 -4.74
C ALA A 229 -2.59 16.09 -5.72
N LYS A 230 -1.57 16.66 -6.36
CA LYS A 230 -1.73 17.70 -7.40
C LYS A 230 -2.52 17.21 -8.61
N ALA A 231 -2.42 15.92 -8.93
CA ALA A 231 -3.18 15.27 -9.99
C ALA A 231 -4.59 14.83 -9.57
N GLY A 232 -4.98 15.06 -8.30
CA GLY A 232 -6.27 14.64 -7.76
C GLY A 232 -6.38 13.12 -7.55
N ILE A 233 -5.27 12.40 -7.50
CA ILE A 233 -5.24 10.96 -7.21
C ILE A 233 -5.28 10.78 -5.71
N THR A 234 -6.37 10.22 -5.21
CA THR A 234 -6.66 10.03 -3.79
C THR A 234 -6.06 8.72 -3.26
N CYS A 235 -5.97 8.60 -1.93
CA CYS A 235 -5.66 7.33 -1.25
C CYS A 235 -6.56 6.19 -1.75
N GLN A 236 -7.86 6.48 -1.88
CA GLN A 236 -8.89 5.55 -2.30
C GLN A 236 -8.69 5.03 -3.72
N ASP A 237 -8.17 5.85 -4.64
CA ASP A 237 -7.92 5.42 -6.01
C ASP A 237 -6.93 4.25 -6.06
N CYS A 238 -5.84 4.31 -5.29
CA CYS A 238 -4.81 3.27 -5.29
C CYS A 238 -5.12 2.13 -4.31
N HIS A 239 -5.49 2.45 -3.07
CA HIS A 239 -5.74 1.48 -2.02
C HIS A 239 -7.14 0.87 -2.07
N GLY A 240 -8.09 1.44 -2.81
CA GLY A 240 -9.38 0.79 -3.08
C GLY A 240 -9.31 -0.37 -4.08
N GLY A 241 -8.12 -0.87 -4.43
CA GLY A 241 -7.90 -2.04 -5.28
C GLY A 241 -7.91 -1.77 -6.80
N GLY A 242 -8.26 -0.57 -7.23
CA GLY A 242 -8.39 -0.23 -8.66
C GLY A 242 -7.14 0.37 -9.31
N GLY A 243 -6.72 1.53 -8.83
CA GLY A 243 -5.80 2.47 -9.51
C GLY A 243 -6.51 3.77 -9.91
N ALA A 244 -5.72 4.79 -10.26
CA ALA A 244 -6.24 6.10 -10.67
C ALA A 244 -7.27 5.98 -11.80
N GLY A 245 -8.49 6.50 -11.55
CA GLY A 245 -9.59 6.47 -12.52
C GLY A 245 -10.31 5.13 -12.64
N SER A 246 -10.06 4.18 -11.74
CA SER A 246 -10.76 2.89 -11.74
C SER A 246 -12.25 3.04 -11.36
N THR A 247 -13.10 2.25 -12.01
CA THR A 247 -14.52 2.10 -11.66
C THR A 247 -14.80 0.79 -10.93
N ALA A 248 -13.75 0.06 -10.53
CA ALA A 248 -13.90 -1.20 -9.79
C ALA A 248 -14.55 -0.95 -8.42
N PRO A 249 -15.28 -1.93 -7.87
CA PRO A 249 -15.74 -1.86 -6.48
C PRO A 249 -14.57 -1.64 -5.52
N PHE A 250 -14.80 -0.83 -4.49
CA PHE A 250 -13.77 -0.52 -3.49
C PHE A 250 -13.38 -1.78 -2.69
N ASP A 251 -12.12 -2.17 -2.81
CA ASP A 251 -11.52 -3.26 -2.04
C ASP A 251 -11.22 -2.81 -0.60
N HIS A 252 -11.96 -3.38 0.36
CA HIS A 252 -11.76 -3.08 1.78
C HIS A 252 -10.57 -3.84 2.39
N GLY A 253 -9.87 -4.65 1.60
CA GLY A 253 -8.55 -5.17 1.92
C GLY A 253 -7.51 -4.06 2.01
N MET A 254 -7.76 -2.92 1.37
CA MET A 254 -6.85 -1.76 1.29
C MET A 254 -5.40 -2.16 1.05
N PRO A 255 -5.12 -2.95 -0.01
CA PRO A 255 -3.84 -3.63 -0.16
C PRO A 255 -2.67 -2.65 -0.20
N ARG A 256 -1.57 -3.08 0.44
CA ARG A 256 -0.25 -2.46 0.30
C ARG A 256 0.66 -3.43 -0.46
N GLU A 257 0.98 -3.06 -1.70
CA GLU A 257 1.77 -3.93 -2.57
C GLU A 257 3.07 -3.22 -2.96
N THR A 258 4.20 -3.73 -2.45
CA THR A 258 5.54 -3.18 -2.78
C THR A 258 5.77 -3.16 -4.29
N GLY A 259 5.35 -4.21 -5.00
CA GLY A 259 5.48 -4.30 -6.46
C GLY A 259 4.63 -3.30 -7.25
N ARG A 260 3.60 -2.69 -6.64
CA ARG A 260 2.85 -1.57 -7.23
C ARG A 260 3.48 -0.23 -6.90
N ALA A 261 4.20 -0.12 -5.79
CA ALA A 261 4.81 1.13 -5.32
C ALA A 261 6.17 1.41 -5.99
N VAL A 262 7.03 0.40 -6.08
CA VAL A 262 8.44 0.56 -6.46
C VAL A 262 8.84 -0.37 -7.59
N SER A 263 9.59 0.19 -8.55
CA SER A 263 10.31 -0.56 -9.58
C SER A 263 11.74 -0.85 -9.12
N VAL A 264 12.23 -2.07 -9.38
CA VAL A 264 13.62 -2.47 -9.18
C VAL A 264 14.23 -2.71 -10.55
N LEU A 265 15.19 -1.88 -10.94
CA LEU A 265 15.93 -1.97 -12.21
C LEU A 265 17.34 -2.45 -11.92
N LEU A 266 17.81 -3.42 -12.69
CA LEU A 266 19.16 -3.98 -12.58
C LEU A 266 19.97 -3.58 -13.81
N ASP A 267 21.18 -3.08 -13.58
CA ASP A 267 22.17 -2.79 -14.61
C ASP A 267 23.39 -3.67 -14.37
N LEU A 268 23.74 -4.50 -15.35
CA LEU A 268 24.91 -5.36 -15.34
C LEU A 268 25.54 -5.40 -16.73
N PRO A 269 26.88 -5.30 -16.84
CA PRO A 269 27.56 -5.38 -18.13
C PRO A 269 27.61 -6.81 -18.70
N SER A 270 27.39 -7.84 -17.86
CA SER A 270 27.43 -9.25 -18.22
C SER A 270 26.54 -10.07 -17.28
N LEU A 271 25.89 -11.11 -17.81
CA LEU A 271 25.22 -12.15 -17.01
C LEU A 271 26.16 -13.33 -16.70
N THR A 272 27.36 -13.34 -17.28
CA THR A 272 28.39 -14.35 -17.05
C THR A 272 29.38 -13.85 -15.99
N ILE A 273 29.61 -14.67 -14.97
CA ILE A 273 30.63 -14.47 -13.93
C ILE A 273 31.63 -15.62 -14.01
N VAL A 274 32.92 -15.32 -14.15
CA VAL A 274 33.97 -16.34 -14.18
C VAL A 274 34.42 -16.65 -12.76
N ARG A 275 34.52 -17.93 -12.40
CA ARG A 275 34.89 -18.35 -11.03
C ARG A 275 36.32 -17.97 -10.71
N GLY A 276 36.50 -17.29 -9.57
CA GLY A 276 37.81 -16.86 -9.09
C GLY A 276 38.47 -15.76 -9.92
N ASP A 277 37.73 -15.12 -10.83
CA ASP A 277 38.21 -13.93 -11.52
C ASP A 277 38.48 -12.81 -10.50
N GLU A 278 39.59 -12.11 -10.67
CA GLU A 278 39.97 -10.97 -9.83
C GLU A 278 39.18 -9.71 -10.21
N THR A 279 38.53 -9.70 -11.38
CA THR A 279 37.69 -8.59 -11.83
C THR A 279 36.21 -8.91 -11.56
N PRO A 280 35.56 -8.26 -10.56
CA PRO A 280 34.14 -8.48 -10.32
C PRO A 280 33.27 -7.91 -11.45
N VAL A 281 32.06 -8.45 -11.58
CA VAL A 281 31.01 -7.87 -12.42
C VAL A 281 30.30 -6.78 -11.61
N ALA A 282 30.38 -5.53 -12.07
CA ALA A 282 29.68 -4.42 -11.44
C ALA A 282 28.15 -4.58 -11.56
N LEU A 283 27.44 -4.45 -10.44
CA LEU A 283 25.99 -4.46 -10.34
C LEU A 283 25.50 -3.06 -9.95
N GLY A 284 24.64 -2.49 -10.79
CA GLY A 284 23.80 -1.34 -10.46
C GLY A 284 22.37 -1.78 -10.12
N ILE A 285 21.81 -1.25 -9.03
CA ILE A 285 20.41 -1.42 -8.65
C ILE A 285 19.77 -0.04 -8.50
N THR A 286 18.75 0.25 -9.30
CA THR A 286 17.93 1.46 -9.12
C THR A 286 16.57 1.08 -8.55
N LEU A 287 16.20 1.69 -7.43
CA LEU A 287 14.84 1.61 -6.88
C LEU A 287 14.11 2.91 -7.18
N GLN A 288 12.98 2.83 -7.88
CA GLN A 288 12.18 4.00 -8.27
C GLN A 288 10.79 3.96 -7.65
N ASN A 289 10.42 4.98 -6.89
CA ASN A 289 9.08 5.13 -6.33
C ASN A 289 8.18 5.89 -7.33
N THR A 290 7.61 5.16 -8.27
CA THR A 290 6.72 5.70 -9.31
C THR A 290 5.28 5.25 -9.17
N GLY A 291 4.96 4.48 -8.12
CA GLY A 291 3.62 3.97 -7.89
C GLY A 291 3.02 4.32 -6.53
N ALA A 292 3.81 4.83 -5.59
CA ALA A 292 3.30 5.38 -4.34
C ALA A 292 3.28 6.91 -4.37
N GLY A 293 2.12 7.47 -4.02
CA GLY A 293 1.92 8.91 -3.88
C GLY A 293 2.58 9.52 -2.64
N HIS A 294 3.24 8.73 -1.81
CA HIS A 294 3.93 9.13 -0.58
C HIS A 294 5.34 8.55 -0.59
N ALA A 295 6.12 8.72 0.49
CA ALA A 295 7.44 8.10 0.57
C ALA A 295 7.34 6.56 0.60
N PHE A 296 8.40 5.88 0.16
CA PHE A 296 8.50 4.42 0.23
C PHE A 296 9.69 4.00 1.11
N PRO A 297 9.45 3.17 2.14
CA PRO A 297 8.14 2.87 2.76
C PRO A 297 7.58 4.06 3.58
N THR A 298 6.26 4.26 3.61
CA THR A 298 5.61 5.27 4.49
C THR A 298 5.13 4.64 5.82
N GLY A 299 4.52 5.44 6.70
CA GLY A 299 3.79 4.99 7.88
C GLY A 299 4.52 5.30 9.19
N SER A 300 4.55 4.32 10.09
CA SER A 300 5.25 4.42 11.38
C SER A 300 6.75 4.70 11.19
N PRO A 301 7.39 5.54 12.05
CA PRO A 301 8.81 5.85 11.96
C PRO A 301 9.72 4.66 12.27
N PHE A 302 9.16 3.60 12.85
CA PHE A 302 9.87 2.35 13.08
C PHE A 302 9.77 1.38 11.90
N THR A 303 8.95 1.66 10.87
CA THR A 303 8.85 0.77 9.70
C THR A 303 9.91 1.12 8.66
N GLY A 304 10.54 0.09 8.09
CA GLY A 304 11.50 0.24 7.00
C GLY A 304 11.44 -0.93 6.00
N ILE A 305 12.29 -0.84 4.97
CA ILE A 305 12.58 -1.91 4.01
C ILE A 305 14.09 -2.10 3.94
N ARG A 306 14.56 -3.34 4.08
CA ARG A 306 15.93 -3.72 3.73
C ARG A 306 15.96 -4.23 2.29
N VAL A 307 16.70 -3.54 1.44
CA VAL A 307 17.09 -4.03 0.11
C VAL A 307 18.28 -4.96 0.32
N ARG A 308 18.12 -6.23 -0.05
CA ARG A 308 19.17 -7.24 0.04
C ARG A 308 19.42 -7.85 -1.33
N ALA A 309 20.63 -7.73 -1.85
CA ALA A 309 21.06 -8.45 -3.04
C ALA A 309 21.97 -9.62 -2.65
N ARG A 310 21.72 -10.79 -3.22
CA ARG A 310 22.45 -12.04 -2.96
C ARG A 310 22.78 -12.75 -4.26
N ILE A 311 23.96 -13.36 -4.31
CA ILE A 311 24.24 -14.44 -5.25
C ILE A 311 23.78 -15.73 -4.59
N VAL A 312 22.88 -16.45 -5.25
CA VAL A 312 22.44 -17.79 -4.87
C VAL A 312 22.93 -18.80 -5.90
N GLY A 313 23.31 -19.97 -5.45
CA GLY A 313 23.89 -21.01 -6.30
C GLY A 313 23.51 -22.42 -5.86
N PRO A 314 23.98 -23.44 -6.59
CA PRO A 314 23.62 -24.81 -6.33
C PRO A 314 24.22 -25.29 -5.00
N PRO A 315 23.66 -26.36 -4.40
CA PRO A 315 24.17 -26.88 -3.14
C PRO A 315 25.59 -27.43 -3.24
N ASP A 316 26.35 -27.26 -2.16
CA ASP A 316 27.65 -27.88 -1.99
C ASP A 316 27.55 -29.41 -1.85
N ARG A 317 28.69 -30.08 -1.67
CA ARG A 317 28.75 -31.55 -1.48
C ARG A 317 27.98 -32.05 -0.26
N LYS A 318 27.63 -31.18 0.69
CA LYS A 318 26.84 -31.50 1.89
C LYS A 318 25.35 -31.16 1.72
N GLY A 319 24.94 -30.67 0.54
CA GLY A 319 23.56 -30.31 0.25
C GLY A 319 23.19 -28.89 0.69
N VAL A 320 24.15 -28.04 1.08
CA VAL A 320 23.87 -26.67 1.53
C VAL A 320 23.91 -25.72 0.33
N PRO A 321 22.81 -25.04 -0.04
CA PRO A 321 22.78 -24.05 -1.12
C PRO A 321 23.86 -22.97 -0.93
N TYR A 322 24.50 -22.55 -2.02
CA TYR A 322 25.38 -21.40 -1.96
C TYR A 322 24.55 -20.12 -1.79
N GLU A 323 24.96 -19.26 -0.86
CA GLU A 323 24.37 -17.94 -0.67
C GLU A 323 25.45 -16.94 -0.23
N ALA A 324 25.55 -15.82 -0.93
CA ALA A 324 26.42 -14.70 -0.56
C ALA A 324 25.69 -13.37 -0.69
N VAL A 325 25.58 -12.62 0.40
CA VAL A 325 25.04 -11.25 0.40
C VAL A 325 26.09 -10.31 -0.17
N VAL A 326 25.74 -9.62 -1.26
CA VAL A 326 26.62 -8.66 -1.94
C VAL A 326 26.25 -7.21 -1.63
N LEU A 327 25.01 -6.97 -1.18
CA LEU A 327 24.52 -5.65 -0.79
C LEU A 327 23.42 -5.78 0.27
N GLU A 328 23.50 -4.93 1.31
CA GLU A 328 22.35 -4.57 2.13
C GLU A 328 22.23 -3.04 2.21
N HIS A 329 21.01 -2.53 2.04
CA HIS A 329 20.72 -1.12 2.21
C HIS A 329 19.35 -0.95 2.88
N ASP A 330 19.28 -0.12 3.91
CA ASP A 330 18.04 0.14 4.65
C ASP A 330 17.38 1.44 4.17
N LEU A 331 16.13 1.31 3.72
CA LEU A 331 15.19 2.39 3.47
C LEU A 331 14.36 2.61 4.74
N GLY A 332 14.56 3.71 5.43
CA GLY A 332 13.85 4.01 6.67
C GLY A 332 14.26 5.33 7.29
N ARG A 333 13.79 5.54 8.51
CA ARG A 333 14.15 6.71 9.32
C ARG A 333 15.05 6.30 10.47
N THR A 334 16.06 7.12 10.75
CA THR A 334 16.83 7.05 11.99
C THR A 334 16.23 8.07 12.95
N LEU A 335 15.97 7.64 14.19
CA LEU A 335 15.29 8.44 15.21
C LEU A 335 16.24 8.72 16.37
N THR A 336 16.02 9.81 17.11
CA THR A 336 16.64 9.99 18.43
C THR A 336 16.15 8.94 19.43
N ASP A 337 16.95 8.69 20.47
CA ASP A 337 16.53 7.86 21.58
C ASP A 337 15.42 8.54 22.39
N GLY A 338 14.25 7.91 22.45
CA GLY A 338 13.11 8.35 23.25
C GLY A 338 12.24 9.44 22.59
N PRO A 339 11.09 9.76 23.21
CA PRO A 339 10.16 10.77 22.70
C PRO A 339 10.83 12.15 22.58
N PRO A 340 10.49 12.95 21.55
CA PRO A 340 9.44 12.71 20.56
C PRO A 340 9.88 11.86 19.35
N TRP A 341 11.03 11.16 19.43
CA TRP A 341 11.63 10.38 18.34
C TRP A 341 11.87 11.23 17.09
N ASP A 342 12.63 12.32 17.26
CA ASP A 342 13.00 13.21 16.15
C ASP A 342 13.75 12.43 15.07
N VAL A 343 13.39 12.67 13.80
CA VAL A 343 14.08 12.08 12.65
C VAL A 343 15.43 12.76 12.45
N THR A 344 16.51 12.00 12.52
CA THR A 344 17.89 12.48 12.30
C THR A 344 18.44 12.14 10.92
N ALA A 345 17.90 11.09 10.28
CA ALA A 345 18.17 10.74 8.90
C ALA A 345 16.94 10.06 8.28
N ASP A 346 16.73 10.25 6.98
CA ASP A 346 15.67 9.62 6.21
C ASP A 346 16.23 9.14 4.87
N THR A 347 16.29 7.82 4.67
CA THR A 347 16.79 7.18 3.44
C THR A 347 15.65 6.69 2.55
N ARG A 348 14.39 6.99 2.90
CA ARG A 348 13.22 6.57 2.13
C ARG A 348 13.18 7.27 0.78
N ILE A 349 12.47 6.65 -0.16
CA ILE A 349 12.34 7.18 -1.52
C ILE A 349 11.09 8.06 -1.58
N PRO A 350 11.19 9.39 -1.75
CA PRO A 350 10.01 10.24 -1.88
C PRO A 350 9.17 9.87 -3.12
N ALA A 351 7.91 10.29 -3.16
CA ALA A 351 7.05 10.06 -4.33
C ALA A 351 7.67 10.65 -5.61
N GLY A 352 7.81 9.82 -6.65
CA GLY A 352 8.50 10.17 -7.90
C GLY A 352 10.03 10.16 -7.80
N GLY A 353 10.61 9.83 -6.65
CA GLY A 353 12.04 9.76 -6.41
C GLY A 353 12.65 8.40 -6.77
N GLN A 354 13.98 8.34 -6.70
CA GLN A 354 14.74 7.11 -6.86
C GLN A 354 16.00 7.12 -5.99
N ILE A 355 16.55 5.93 -5.77
CA ILE A 355 17.91 5.75 -5.27
C ILE A 355 18.68 4.78 -6.18
N GLU A 356 20.00 4.93 -6.19
CA GLU A 356 20.93 4.09 -6.93
C GLU A 356 21.89 3.44 -5.93
N LEU A 357 22.05 2.12 -6.06
CA LEU A 357 22.92 1.31 -5.24
C LEU A 357 23.86 0.54 -6.16
N THR A 358 25.11 0.36 -5.72
CA THR A 358 26.12 -0.38 -6.49
C THR A 358 26.74 -1.46 -5.63
N ALA A 359 27.03 -2.61 -6.23
CA ALA A 359 27.75 -3.70 -5.61
C ALA A 359 28.62 -4.42 -6.65
N ASP A 360 29.50 -5.28 -6.18
CA ASP A 360 30.37 -6.10 -7.01
C ASP A 360 29.97 -7.57 -6.88
N LEU A 361 29.84 -8.25 -8.01
CA LEU A 361 29.51 -9.66 -8.07
C LEU A 361 30.76 -10.49 -8.36
N SER A 362 31.03 -11.47 -7.50
CA SER A 362 32.10 -12.43 -7.68
C SER A 362 31.67 -13.80 -7.18
N VAL A 363 32.16 -14.85 -7.84
CA VAL A 363 31.96 -16.24 -7.40
C VAL A 363 33.32 -16.87 -7.13
N PRO A 364 33.56 -17.49 -5.96
CA PRO A 364 34.84 -18.13 -5.65
C PRO A 364 35.21 -19.26 -6.62
N TYR A 365 36.51 -19.48 -6.85
CA TYR A 365 37.01 -20.56 -7.72
C TYR A 365 36.43 -21.95 -7.37
N GLY A 366 36.30 -22.24 -6.08
CA GLY A 366 35.79 -23.52 -5.58
C GLY A 366 34.27 -23.67 -5.58
N ALA A 367 33.53 -22.71 -6.13
CA ALA A 367 32.07 -22.76 -6.15
C ALA A 367 31.55 -23.88 -7.07
N PRO A 368 30.43 -24.54 -6.70
CA PRO A 368 29.90 -25.66 -7.46
C PRO A 368 29.38 -25.26 -8.86
N GLU A 369 29.45 -26.20 -9.80
CA GLU A 369 28.73 -26.10 -11.08
C GLU A 369 27.23 -26.25 -10.86
N GLY A 370 26.41 -25.55 -11.65
CA GLY A 370 24.95 -25.67 -11.66
C GLY A 370 24.26 -24.33 -11.86
N ASP A 371 23.03 -24.21 -11.37
CA ASP A 371 22.19 -23.03 -11.57
C ASP A 371 22.53 -21.93 -10.55
N TRP A 372 22.82 -20.75 -11.07
CA TRP A 372 23.16 -19.56 -10.30
C TRP A 372 22.17 -18.43 -10.60
N ALA A 373 21.90 -17.59 -9.61
CA ALA A 373 21.08 -16.40 -9.79
C ALA A 373 21.51 -15.25 -8.88
N LEU A 374 21.25 -14.03 -9.34
CA LEU A 374 21.19 -12.84 -8.50
C LEU A 374 19.75 -12.72 -7.97
N GLN A 375 19.60 -12.73 -6.65
CA GLN A 375 18.34 -12.48 -5.97
C GLN A 375 18.36 -11.10 -5.33
N VAL A 376 17.34 -10.28 -5.59
CA VAL A 376 17.13 -8.96 -4.94
C VAL A 376 15.81 -8.97 -4.21
N ASP A 377 15.87 -8.87 -2.88
CA ASP A 377 14.74 -8.94 -1.97
C ASP A 377 14.52 -7.60 -1.26
N LEU A 378 13.25 -7.20 -1.12
CA LEU A 378 12.82 -6.07 -0.30
C LEU A 378 12.14 -6.63 0.96
N LEU A 379 12.92 -6.76 2.02
CA LEU A 379 12.52 -7.32 3.30
C LEU A 379 11.90 -6.22 4.17
N GLN A 380 10.76 -6.49 4.80
CA GLN A 380 10.18 -5.53 5.73
C GLN A 380 10.98 -5.49 7.03
N THR A 381 11.15 -4.29 7.60
CA THR A 381 11.86 -4.12 8.86
C THR A 381 11.00 -3.41 9.90
N ALA A 382 11.23 -3.77 11.17
CA ALA A 382 10.75 -3.08 12.36
C ALA A 382 11.97 -2.59 13.15
N ALA A 383 12.08 -1.28 13.34
CA ALA A 383 13.23 -0.60 13.93
C ALA A 383 14.57 -1.05 13.33
N GLY A 384 14.63 -1.17 12.01
CA GLY A 384 15.85 -1.57 11.28
C GLY A 384 16.16 -3.07 11.30
N VAL A 385 15.33 -3.90 11.96
CA VAL A 385 15.50 -5.36 11.99
C VAL A 385 14.49 -6.01 11.04
N PRO A 386 14.92 -6.88 10.11
CA PRO A 386 14.00 -7.65 9.27
C PRO A 386 12.99 -8.44 10.11
N VAL A 387 11.71 -8.33 9.77
CA VAL A 387 10.66 -9.14 10.41
C VAL A 387 10.67 -10.56 9.85
N ASP A 388 10.20 -11.53 10.63
CA ASP A 388 10.05 -12.92 10.18
C ASP A 388 8.84 -13.06 9.24
N ALA A 389 9.05 -12.61 8.00
CA ALA A 389 8.07 -12.69 6.92
C ALA A 389 8.79 -12.83 5.58
N PRO A 390 8.12 -13.39 4.55
CA PRO A 390 8.64 -13.40 3.19
C PRO A 390 8.97 -11.98 2.69
N PRO A 391 9.90 -11.85 1.73
CA PRO A 391 10.15 -10.57 1.07
C PRO A 391 8.86 -9.98 0.52
N SER A 392 8.68 -8.67 0.71
CA SER A 392 7.53 -7.94 0.15
C SER A 392 7.61 -7.78 -1.38
N LEU A 393 8.82 -7.94 -1.92
CA LEU A 393 9.11 -8.08 -3.34
C LEU A 393 10.40 -8.90 -3.46
N SER A 394 10.42 -9.83 -4.41
CA SER A 394 11.62 -10.56 -4.80
C SER A 394 11.80 -10.48 -6.32
N ARG A 395 13.05 -10.36 -6.76
CA ARG A 395 13.48 -10.44 -8.15
C ARG A 395 14.61 -11.45 -8.24
N GLU A 396 14.53 -12.32 -9.24
CA GLU A 396 15.55 -13.31 -9.51
C GLU A 396 16.02 -13.12 -10.95
N LEU A 397 17.33 -13.08 -11.15
CA LEU A 397 17.99 -12.97 -12.44
C LEU A 397 18.98 -14.14 -12.58
N PRO A 398 18.72 -15.11 -13.47
CA PRO A 398 19.66 -16.19 -13.73
C PRO A 398 21.02 -15.67 -14.20
N LEU A 399 22.09 -16.27 -13.67
CA LEU A 399 23.48 -15.96 -14.00
C LEU A 399 24.15 -17.19 -14.62
N SER A 400 25.06 -16.97 -15.56
CA SER A 400 25.98 -17.99 -16.04
C SER A 400 27.26 -17.94 -15.22
N VAL A 401 27.71 -19.06 -14.67
CA VAL A 401 28.96 -19.12 -13.88
C VAL A 401 29.92 -20.13 -14.51
N GLU A 402 30.94 -19.59 -15.17
CA GLU A 402 31.96 -20.34 -15.93
C GLU A 402 33.19 -20.70 -15.09
#